data_AF-Q8CYB3-F1
#
_entry.id   AF-Q8CYB3-F1
#
_cell.length_a   1.000
_cell.length_b   1.000
_cell.length_c   1.000
_cell.angle_alpha   90.00
_cell.angle_beta   90.00
_cell.angle_gamma   90.00
#
_symmetry.space_group_name_H-M   'P 1'
#
loop_
_entity.id
_entity.type
_entity.pdbx_description
1 polymer ?
#
loop_
_entity_poly.entity_id
_entity_poly.type
_entity_poly.pdbx_seq_one_letter_code
_entity_poly.pdbx_strand_id
1 'polypeptide(L)'
;MKGVTNMTPEEMYLTERLDVQIAHFLKKSVQHRRRYKVLKITEIVAGFLIAVFCAIPMPGDRYRLISVALSSLGLLCEGIINLYNAKENWISYQKTAQLLEKKNSSINAKRRNMQERPRLLPYLSRHAKVLSQRRLTSGKVSSQKKWQLVQMLQLKKSRR
;
A
#
# COMPACT_ATOMS: atom_id res chain seq x y z
N MET A 1 -12.14 -7.38 21.32
CA MET A 1 -12.09 -8.07 20.01
C MET A 1 -13.36 -7.79 19.17
N LYS A 2 -13.65 -6.54 18.79
CA LYS A 2 -14.95 -6.14 18.17
C LYS A 2 -14.96 -6.01 16.64
N GLY A 3 -13.91 -6.47 15.94
CA GLY A 3 -13.74 -6.24 14.50
C GLY A 3 -13.85 -7.46 13.58
N VAL A 4 -13.87 -8.67 14.13
CA VAL A 4 -13.75 -9.93 13.36
C VAL A 4 -15.12 -10.47 12.91
N THR A 5 -16.22 -10.09 13.57
CA THR A 5 -17.53 -10.74 13.40
C THR A 5 -18.27 -10.42 12.10
N ASN A 6 -17.76 -9.52 11.25
CA ASN A 6 -18.39 -9.14 9.97
C ASN A 6 -17.52 -9.46 8.75
N MET A 7 -16.59 -10.43 8.86
CA MET A 7 -15.93 -11.02 7.69
C MET A 7 -16.67 -12.30 7.31
N THR A 8 -16.92 -12.50 6.01
CA THR A 8 -17.49 -13.75 5.53
C THR A 8 -16.48 -14.90 5.70
N PRO A 9 -16.93 -16.15 5.86
CA PRO A 9 -16.03 -17.28 6.14
C PRO A 9 -14.92 -17.42 5.09
N GLU A 10 -15.21 -17.11 3.83
CA GLU A 10 -14.23 -17.10 2.74
C GLU A 10 -13.16 -16.02 2.91
N GLU A 11 -13.52 -14.82 3.40
CA GLU A 11 -12.56 -13.75 3.70
C GLU A 11 -11.67 -14.11 4.89
N MET A 12 -12.22 -14.78 5.92
CA MET A 12 -11.45 -15.30 7.06
C MET A 12 -10.41 -16.34 6.61
N TYR A 13 -10.83 -17.30 5.78
CA TYR A 13 -9.92 -18.36 5.31
C TYR A 13 -8.75 -17.81 4.47
N LEU A 14 -9.03 -16.84 3.58
CA LEU A 14 -8.01 -16.22 2.74
C LEU A 14 -7.04 -15.36 3.55
N THR A 15 -7.54 -14.64 4.56
CA THR A 15 -6.69 -13.80 5.42
C THR A 15 -5.78 -14.64 6.31
N GLU A 16 -6.29 -15.73 6.89
CA GLU A 16 -5.49 -16.61 7.74
C GLU A 16 -4.35 -17.29 6.95
N ARG A 17 -4.64 -17.83 5.76
CA ARG A 17 -3.62 -18.43 4.88
C ARG A 17 -2.55 -17.41 4.46
N LEU A 18 -2.95 -16.19 4.15
CA LEU A 18 -2.04 -15.12 3.74
C LEU A 18 -1.17 -14.67 4.92
N ASP A 19 -1.77 -14.50 6.10
CA ASP A 19 -1.05 -14.06 7.30
C ASP A 19 -0.06 -15.12 7.80
N VAL A 20 -0.40 -16.41 7.73
CA VAL A 20 0.55 -17.49 8.07
C VAL A 20 1.75 -17.48 7.12
N GLN A 21 1.52 -17.28 5.82
CA GLN A 21 2.61 -17.20 4.84
C GLN A 21 3.47 -15.96 5.10
N ILE A 22 2.85 -14.80 5.30
CA ILE A 22 3.54 -13.57 5.65
C ILE A 22 4.35 -13.79 6.92
N ALA A 23 3.77 -14.36 7.98
CA ALA A 23 4.45 -14.62 9.25
C ALA A 23 5.64 -15.57 9.10
N HIS A 24 5.52 -16.63 8.30
CA HIS A 24 6.63 -17.55 8.03
C HIS A 24 7.77 -16.85 7.29
N PHE A 25 7.44 -16.08 6.25
CA PHE A 25 8.42 -15.25 5.54
C PHE A 25 9.05 -14.17 6.44
N LEU A 26 8.26 -13.55 7.32
CA LEU A 26 8.72 -12.56 8.30
C LEU A 26 9.67 -13.17 9.35
N LYS A 27 9.33 -14.34 9.89
CA LYS A 27 10.19 -15.01 10.88
C LYS A 27 11.55 -15.37 10.28
N LYS A 28 11.55 -15.87 9.04
CA LYS A 28 12.78 -16.21 8.32
C LYS A 28 13.61 -14.96 8.01
N SER A 29 12.98 -13.84 7.63
CA SER A 29 13.70 -12.59 7.31
C SER A 29 14.41 -11.97 8.54
N VAL A 30 13.81 -12.02 9.74
CA VAL A 30 14.43 -11.53 10.98
C VAL A 30 15.69 -12.33 11.33
N GLN A 31 15.67 -13.65 11.14
CA GLN A 31 16.82 -14.52 11.38
C GLN A 31 17.97 -14.17 10.43
N HIS A 32 17.67 -13.95 9.14
CA HIS A 32 18.67 -13.50 8.17
C HIS A 32 19.23 -12.11 8.51
N ARG A 33 18.40 -11.17 8.99
CA ARG A 33 18.85 -9.84 9.43
C ARG A 33 19.83 -9.91 10.61
N ARG A 34 19.58 -10.78 11.59
CA ARG A 34 20.50 -10.94 12.73
C ARG A 34 21.84 -11.52 12.29
N ARG A 35 21.82 -12.56 11.46
CA ARG A 35 23.04 -13.15 10.88
C ARG A 35 23.82 -12.11 10.07
N TYR A 36 23.13 -11.34 9.23
CA TYR A 36 23.72 -10.25 8.45
C TYR A 36 24.46 -9.24 9.33
N LYS A 37 23.83 -8.77 10.42
CA LYS A 37 24.48 -7.81 11.34
C LYS A 37 25.75 -8.38 11.95
N VAL A 38 25.73 -9.64 12.40
CA VAL A 38 26.91 -10.28 12.98
C VAL A 38 28.01 -10.39 11.94
N LEU A 39 27.71 -10.87 10.73
CA LEU A 39 28.68 -11.01 9.66
C LEU A 39 29.31 -9.66 9.24
N LYS A 40 28.51 -8.60 9.10
CA LYS A 40 29.03 -7.26 8.81
C LYS A 40 29.91 -6.70 9.93
N ILE A 41 29.54 -6.93 11.20
CA ILE A 41 30.38 -6.52 12.32
C ILE A 41 31.72 -7.27 12.30
N THR A 42 31.72 -8.58 12.06
CA THR A 42 32.96 -9.36 11.97
C THR A 42 33.84 -8.94 10.81
N GLU A 43 33.26 -8.52 9.68
CA GLU A 43 33.98 -8.00 8.51
C GLU A 43 34.70 -6.69 8.83
N ILE A 44 34.01 -5.74 9.48
CA ILE A 44 34.59 -4.46 9.91
C ILE A 44 35.72 -4.69 10.93
N VAL A 45 35.50 -5.59 11.89
CA VAL A 45 36.52 -5.96 12.89
C VAL A 45 37.73 -6.60 12.22
N ALA A 46 37.52 -7.49 11.23
CA ALA A 46 38.61 -8.09 10.47
C ALA A 46 39.41 -7.02 9.71
N GLY A 47 38.74 -6.09 9.01
CA GLY A 47 39.40 -4.98 8.32
C GLY A 47 40.23 -4.09 9.26
N PHE A 48 39.69 -3.79 10.44
CA PHE A 48 40.42 -3.04 11.48
C PHE A 48 41.66 -3.82 11.98
N LEU A 49 41.52 -5.12 12.25
CA LEU A 49 42.64 -5.96 12.66
C LEU A 49 43.72 -6.01 11.57
N ILE A 50 43.36 -6.13 10.30
CA ILE A 50 44.31 -6.08 9.17
C ILE A 50 45.10 -4.77 9.20
N ALA A 51 44.43 -3.63 9.37
CA ALA A 51 45.09 -2.33 9.43
C ALA A 51 46.07 -2.24 10.61
N VAL A 52 45.68 -2.73 11.79
CA VAL A 52 46.55 -2.77 12.98
C VAL A 52 47.76 -3.68 12.75
N PHE A 53 47.55 -4.90 12.24
CA PHE A 53 48.65 -5.82 11.94
C PHE A 53 49.57 -5.33 10.83
N CYS A 54 49.04 -4.56 9.86
CA CYS A 54 49.85 -3.96 8.80
C CYS A 54 50.77 -2.84 9.31
N ALA A 55 50.38 -2.15 10.39
CA ALA A 55 51.17 -1.07 10.98
C ALA A 55 52.34 -1.56 11.85
N ILE A 56 52.27 -2.80 12.36
CA ILE A 56 53.33 -3.36 13.20
C ILE A 56 54.36 -4.07 12.30
N PRO A 57 55.61 -3.57 12.21
CA PRO A 57 56.64 -4.20 11.39
C PRO A 57 57.10 -5.51 12.05
N MET A 58 56.44 -6.60 11.72
CA MET A 58 56.85 -7.95 12.13
C MET A 58 57.82 -8.53 11.09
N PRO A 59 58.97 -9.10 11.50
CA PRO A 59 59.91 -9.71 10.58
C PRO A 59 59.35 -11.02 9.99
N GLY A 60 59.11 -11.04 8.68
CA GLY A 60 58.88 -12.25 7.89
C GLY A 60 57.68 -12.18 6.92
N ASP A 61 57.84 -12.70 5.70
CA ASP A 61 56.82 -12.66 4.63
C ASP A 61 55.44 -13.28 4.98
N ARG A 62 55.36 -14.00 6.12
CA ARG A 62 54.13 -14.63 6.61
C ARG A 62 53.02 -13.61 6.87
N TYR A 63 53.34 -12.40 7.36
CA TYR A 63 52.29 -11.40 7.63
C TYR A 63 51.60 -10.93 6.35
N ARG A 64 52.33 -10.85 5.24
CA ARG A 64 51.80 -10.40 3.94
C ARG A 64 50.81 -11.42 3.38
N LEU A 65 51.09 -12.71 3.53
CA LEU A 65 50.13 -13.75 3.16
C LEU A 65 48.87 -13.69 4.03
N ILE A 66 49.01 -13.50 5.35
CA ILE A 66 47.88 -13.44 6.27
C ILE A 66 47.00 -12.22 5.97
N SER A 67 47.59 -11.04 5.73
CA SER A 67 46.83 -9.82 5.44
C SER A 67 46.07 -9.94 4.11
N VAL A 68 46.69 -10.47 3.06
CA VAL A 68 46.04 -10.71 1.76
C VAL A 68 44.92 -11.74 1.88
N ALA A 69 45.18 -12.86 2.56
CA ALA A 69 44.17 -13.90 2.79
C ALA A 69 42.97 -13.35 3.57
N LEU A 70 43.21 -12.58 4.64
CA LEU A 70 42.15 -12.00 5.48
C LEU A 70 41.35 -10.93 4.72
N SER A 71 42.02 -10.13 3.88
CA SER A 71 41.36 -9.11 3.04
C SER A 71 40.51 -9.74 1.94
N SER A 72 41.03 -10.78 1.28
CA SER A 72 40.29 -11.54 0.25
C SER A 72 39.08 -12.27 0.86
N LEU A 73 39.25 -12.88 2.03
CA LEU A 73 38.14 -13.51 2.76
C LEU A 73 37.07 -12.48 3.15
N GLY A 74 37.48 -11.30 3.62
CA GLY A 74 36.58 -10.19 3.95
C GLY A 74 35.76 -9.73 2.74
N LEU A 75 36.41 -9.55 1.58
CA LEU A 75 35.76 -9.19 0.32
C LEU A 75 34.80 -10.28 -0.19
N LEU A 76 35.19 -11.55 -0.09
CA LEU A 76 34.31 -12.67 -0.43
C LEU A 76 33.09 -12.72 0.49
N CYS A 77 33.28 -12.53 1.79
CA CYS A 77 32.18 -12.40 2.75
C CYS A 77 31.27 -11.23 2.36
N GLU A 78 31.83 -10.05 2.04
CA GLU A 78 31.05 -8.89 1.62
C GLU A 78 30.24 -9.18 0.34
N GLY A 79 30.85 -9.80 -0.65
CA GLY A 79 30.18 -10.20 -1.89
C GLY A 79 29.01 -11.15 -1.63
N ILE A 80 29.23 -12.19 -0.82
CA ILE A 80 28.17 -13.14 -0.43
C ILE A 80 27.08 -12.44 0.39
N ILE A 81 27.43 -11.53 1.28
CA ILE A 81 26.50 -10.76 2.12
C ILE A 81 25.63 -9.81 1.28
N ASN A 82 26.22 -9.17 0.27
CA ASN A 82 25.55 -8.24 -0.62
C ASN A 82 24.62 -8.96 -1.61
N LEU A 83 25.03 -10.14 -2.07
CA LEU A 83 24.20 -11.05 -2.89
C LEU A 83 23.06 -11.66 -2.06
N TYR A 84 23.45 -12.15 -0.88
CA TYR A 84 22.71 -12.40 0.35
C TYR A 84 21.26 -11.92 0.45
N ASN A 85 21.03 -10.90 1.27
CA ASN A 85 19.69 -10.51 1.74
C ASN A 85 19.77 -9.50 2.89
N ALA A 86 19.82 -8.20 2.58
CA ALA A 86 19.42 -7.17 3.56
C ALA A 86 18.56 -6.09 2.91
N LYS A 87 18.96 -5.63 1.72
CA LYS A 87 18.21 -4.61 0.98
C LYS A 87 16.86 -5.14 0.49
N GLU A 88 16.83 -6.33 -0.12
CA GLU A 88 15.61 -6.89 -0.72
C GLU A 88 14.55 -7.23 0.32
N ASN A 89 14.96 -7.86 1.43
CA ASN A 89 14.05 -8.17 2.54
C ASN A 89 13.53 -6.92 3.25
N TRP A 90 14.36 -5.88 3.45
CA TRP A 90 13.89 -4.62 4.05
C TRP A 90 12.88 -3.90 3.14
N ILE A 91 13.16 -3.86 1.83
CA ILE A 91 12.23 -3.28 0.85
C ILE A 91 10.94 -4.08 0.82
N SER A 92 11.01 -5.41 0.86
CA SER A 92 9.83 -6.28 0.94
C SER A 92 9.02 -5.97 2.20
N TYR A 93 9.67 -5.79 3.36
CA TYR A 93 9.01 -5.40 4.61
C TYR A 93 8.29 -4.05 4.52
N GLN A 94 8.95 -3.01 3.99
CA GLN A 94 8.30 -1.72 3.79
C GLN A 94 7.12 -1.82 2.82
N LYS A 95 7.24 -2.61 1.75
CA LYS A 95 6.14 -2.86 0.81
C LYS A 95 4.96 -3.56 1.48
N THR A 96 5.20 -4.58 2.30
CA THR A 96 4.13 -5.29 3.03
C THR A 96 3.47 -4.38 4.06
N ALA A 97 4.24 -3.59 4.80
CA ALA A 97 3.70 -2.63 5.77
C ALA A 97 2.82 -1.58 5.08
N GLN A 98 3.31 -0.98 3.99
CA GLN A 98 2.55 -0.01 3.18
C GLN A 98 1.31 -0.66 2.56
N LEU A 99 1.39 -1.91 2.11
CA LEU A 99 0.25 -2.63 1.54
C LEU A 99 -0.83 -2.88 2.60
N LEU A 100 -0.43 -3.28 3.81
CA LEU A 100 -1.35 -3.54 4.91
C LEU A 100 -2.01 -2.24 5.40
N GLU A 101 -1.24 -1.17 5.52
CA GLU A 101 -1.73 0.17 5.88
C GLU A 101 -2.71 0.71 4.81
N LYS A 102 -2.38 0.56 3.54
CA LYS A 102 -3.26 0.95 2.41
C LYS A 102 -4.55 0.15 2.42
N LYS A 103 -4.48 -1.16 2.66
CA LYS A 103 -5.66 -2.04 2.76
C LYS A 103 -6.53 -1.63 3.94
N ASN A 104 -5.94 -1.40 5.12
CA ASN A 104 -6.67 -0.96 6.31
C ASN A 104 -7.34 0.41 6.12
N SER A 105 -6.64 1.38 5.52
CA SER A 105 -7.18 2.70 5.23
C SER A 105 -8.31 2.66 4.20
N SER A 106 -8.18 1.82 3.16
CA SER A 106 -9.23 1.60 2.16
C SER A 106 -10.47 0.93 2.76
N ILE A 107 -10.29 -0.09 3.61
CA ILE A 107 -11.39 -0.74 4.33
C ILE A 107 -12.07 0.25 5.28
N ASN A 108 -11.30 1.06 6.02
CA ASN A 108 -11.84 2.09 6.90
C ASN A 108 -12.60 3.19 6.14
N ALA A 109 -12.11 3.61 4.97
CA ALA A 109 -12.82 4.53 4.09
C ALA A 109 -14.12 3.92 3.55
N LYS A 110 -14.07 2.66 3.08
CA LYS A 110 -15.25 1.92 2.60
C LYS A 110 -16.28 1.76 3.73
N ARG A 111 -15.85 1.47 4.96
CA ARG A 111 -16.71 1.39 6.15
C ARG A 111 -17.37 2.72 6.49
N ARG A 112 -16.62 3.82 6.50
CA ARG A 112 -17.18 5.17 6.70
C ARG A 112 -18.23 5.50 5.64
N ASN A 113 -17.91 5.26 4.37
CA ASN A 113 -18.86 5.45 3.26
C ASN A 113 -20.11 4.57 3.40
N MET A 114 -19.98 3.31 3.83
CA MET A 114 -21.12 2.43 4.07
C MET A 114 -21.96 2.88 5.28
N GLN A 115 -21.36 3.50 6.29
CA GLN A 115 -22.06 4.04 7.46
C GLN A 115 -22.73 5.40 7.17
N GLU A 116 -22.16 6.20 6.27
CA GLU A 116 -22.72 7.50 5.85
C GLU A 116 -23.78 7.34 4.77
N ARG A 117 -23.65 6.36 3.87
CA ARG A 117 -24.66 6.08 2.82
C ARG A 117 -26.09 6.00 3.35
N PRO A 118 -26.46 5.21 4.37
CA PRO A 118 -27.82 5.17 4.88
C PRO A 118 -28.28 6.51 5.49
N ARG A 119 -27.35 7.34 5.99
CA ARG A 119 -27.67 8.69 6.48
C ARG A 119 -27.95 9.66 5.33
N LEU A 120 -27.21 9.54 4.22
CA LEU A 120 -27.33 10.42 3.06
C LEU A 120 -28.46 9.99 2.11
N LEU A 121 -28.80 8.71 2.03
CA LEU A 121 -29.84 8.16 1.14
C LEU A 121 -31.19 8.88 1.24
N PRO A 122 -31.74 9.22 2.43
CA PRO A 122 -32.97 9.99 2.54
C PRO A 122 -32.88 11.43 2.02
N TYR A 123 -31.71 12.05 2.10
CA TYR A 123 -31.49 13.39 1.54
C TYR A 123 -31.37 13.31 0.02
N LEU A 124 -30.57 12.37 -0.48
CA LEU A 124 -30.39 12.15 -1.92
C LEU A 124 -31.70 11.76 -2.60
N SER A 125 -32.51 10.89 -1.99
CA SER A 125 -33.83 10.52 -2.52
C SER A 125 -34.80 11.70 -2.53
N ARG A 126 -34.79 12.57 -1.50
CA ARG A 126 -35.55 13.82 -1.47
C ARG A 126 -35.12 14.77 -2.58
N HIS A 127 -33.82 15.00 -2.76
CA HIS A 127 -33.31 15.85 -3.84
C HIS A 127 -33.64 15.29 -5.23
N ALA A 128 -33.49 13.97 -5.44
CA ALA A 128 -33.87 13.32 -6.69
C ALA A 128 -35.36 13.50 -7.02
N LYS A 129 -36.23 13.40 -6.00
CA LYS A 129 -37.68 13.59 -6.14
C LYS A 129 -38.05 15.05 -6.45
N VAL A 130 -37.37 16.02 -5.84
CA VAL A 130 -37.56 17.44 -6.14
C VAL A 130 -37.11 17.77 -7.57
N LEU A 131 -35.97 17.21 -8.00
CA LEU A 131 -35.46 17.39 -9.36
C LEU A 131 -36.37 16.71 -10.40
N SER A 132 -36.91 15.52 -10.11
CA SER A 132 -37.89 14.88 -11.00
C SER A 132 -39.17 15.70 -11.09
N GLN A 133 -39.67 16.24 -9.97
CA GLN A 133 -40.86 17.10 -9.97
C GLN A 133 -40.64 18.39 -10.77
N ARG A 134 -39.48 19.06 -10.60
CA ARG A 134 -39.14 20.25 -11.38
C ARG A 134 -39.05 19.97 -12.88
N ARG A 135 -38.54 18.81 -13.29
CA ARG A 135 -38.52 18.43 -14.72
C ARG A 135 -39.93 18.24 -15.27
N LEU A 136 -40.83 17.61 -14.51
CA LEU A 136 -42.23 17.43 -14.92
C LEU A 136 -42.99 18.76 -15.00
N THR A 137 -42.81 19.67 -14.03
CA THR A 137 -43.47 20.99 -14.05
C THR A 137 -42.92 21.88 -15.17
N SER A 138 -41.60 21.89 -15.39
CA SER A 138 -40.98 22.61 -16.50
C SER A 138 -41.49 22.09 -17.86
N GLY A 139 -41.58 20.77 -18.03
CA GLY A 139 -42.17 20.15 -19.21
C GLY A 139 -43.63 20.55 -19.43
N LYS A 140 -44.46 20.54 -18.38
CA LYS A 140 -45.87 20.98 -18.44
C LYS A 140 -46.01 22.45 -18.82
N VAL A 141 -45.21 23.34 -18.24
CA VAL A 141 -45.22 24.79 -18.56
C VAL A 141 -44.83 25.03 -20.02
N SER A 142 -43.84 24.30 -20.54
CA SER A 142 -43.47 24.38 -21.96
C SER A 142 -44.64 23.97 -22.87
N SER A 143 -45.31 22.84 -22.56
CA SER A 143 -46.48 22.40 -23.33
C SER A 143 -47.65 23.38 -23.24
N GLN A 144 -47.92 23.94 -22.06
CA GLN A 144 -49.00 24.93 -21.89
C GLN A 144 -48.71 26.21 -22.69
N LYS A 145 -47.47 26.72 -22.67
CA LYS A 145 -47.06 27.87 -23.49
C LYS A 145 -47.22 27.58 -24.99
N LYS A 146 -46.90 26.36 -25.45
CA LYS A 146 -47.14 25.95 -26.84
C LYS A 146 -48.64 26.00 -27.19
N TRP A 147 -49.52 25.47 -26.34
CA TRP A 147 -50.98 25.52 -26.57
C TRP A 147 -51.53 26.96 -26.60
N GLN A 148 -51.05 27.83 -25.70
CA GLN A 148 -51.42 29.25 -25.68
C GLN A 148 -50.97 29.99 -26.95
N LEU A 149 -49.76 29.72 -27.44
CA LEU A 149 -49.27 30.25 -28.72
C LEU A 149 -50.13 29.79 -29.91
N VAL A 150 -50.55 28.52 -29.93
CA VAL A 150 -51.45 28.00 -30.98
C VAL A 150 -52.82 28.70 -30.93
N GLN A 151 -53.40 28.90 -29.75
CA GLN A 151 -54.68 29.63 -29.60
C GLN A 151 -54.58 31.09 -30.05
N MET A 152 -53.50 31.78 -29.68
CA MET A 152 -53.23 33.15 -30.12
C MET A 152 -53.09 33.25 -31.65
N LEU A 153 -52.41 32.28 -32.27
CA LEU A 153 -52.28 32.20 -33.74
C LEU A 153 -53.64 31.95 -34.41
N GLN A 154 -54.50 31.09 -33.85
CA GLN A 154 -55.85 30.85 -34.36
C GLN A 154 -56.73 32.12 -34.27
N LEU A 155 -56.73 32.82 -33.13
CA LEU A 155 -57.45 34.09 -32.98
C LEU A 155 -56.94 35.18 -33.93
N LYS A 156 -55.63 35.26 -34.15
CA LYS A 156 -55.03 36.22 -35.10
C LYS A 156 -55.36 35.89 -36.56
N LYS A 157 -55.53 34.61 -36.91
CA LYS A 157 -55.98 34.17 -38.24
C LYS A 157 -57.46 34.47 -38.48
N SER A 158 -58.32 34.39 -37.45
CA SER A 158 -59.75 34.67 -37.57
C SER A 158 -60.12 36.16 -37.63
N ARG A 159 -59.22 37.07 -37.23
CA ARG A 159 -59.44 38.54 -37.31
C ARG A 159 -58.97 39.17 -38.63
N ARG A 160 -58.26 38.42 -39.49
CA ARG A 160 -58.00 38.83 -40.88
C ARG A 160 -59.08 38.25 -41.77
#